data_AF-A0A257QC02-F1
#
_entry.id   AF-A0A257QC02-F1
#
_cell.length_a   1.000
_cell.length_b   1.000
_cell.length_c   1.000
_cell.angle_alpha   90.00
_cell.angle_beta   90.00
_cell.angle_gamma   90.00
#
_symmetry.space_group_name_H-M   'P 1'
#
loop_
_entity.id
_entity.type
_entity.pdbx_description
1 polymer ?
#
loop_
_entity_poly.entity_id
_entity_poly.type
_entity_poly.pdbx_seq_one_letter_code
_entity_poly.pdbx_strand_id
1 'polypeptide(L)'
;MEPKKPFHEIVAEKLIEQLKQGTAPWQKPWQPGEAGAIVPMNPTTENRYKGINAMWLMAQGYSDQRWMTYKQAQDIGAQVRKGEKGTGIQYWKFNDEQTLRDENGKPVIDQNGEKVKQITKLERPRPFFATVFNAEQIDGLPPLQPKIEAEQTWKAHERAESILVASGAVIRHGEADRAFYRPSTDSIHLPEKGQFPSADNYYATALHELGHWTGHSSRLDRDLTGSFGSESYAKEELRAEIASMILGDELGIGHDPSQHVAYVGSWIKSLQDDPLEVFRAAADAEKIQGHVLGLEQAHEQALLKESTIEPKIQQVEIDGQSYAVIHADDLVQKNRNSIMGKVLAVEPNAIYTKFGKNADGRDQVAAHNPAKLDAIPAIGSFSTINYGSDGLGKLLGNAQSKTKEQRIER
;
A
#
# COMPACT_ATOMS: atom_id res chain seq x y z
N MET A 1 27.26 -12.36 -38.99
CA MET A 1 26.87 -11.81 -37.68
C MET A 1 25.78 -12.70 -37.15
N GLU A 2 25.96 -13.30 -35.98
CA GLU A 2 24.86 -14.01 -35.33
C GLU A 2 23.70 -13.03 -35.08
N PRO A 3 22.45 -13.45 -35.29
CA PRO A 3 21.29 -12.60 -35.03
C PRO A 3 21.28 -12.20 -33.56
N LYS A 4 21.13 -10.89 -33.30
CA LYS A 4 21.07 -10.37 -31.93
C LYS A 4 19.84 -10.93 -31.24
N LYS A 5 20.05 -11.58 -30.10
CA LYS A 5 18.99 -12.18 -29.30
C LYS A 5 17.89 -11.15 -28.94
N PRO A 6 16.60 -11.50 -29.05
CA PRO A 6 15.51 -10.63 -28.64
C PRO A 6 15.60 -10.22 -27.16
N PHE A 7 15.14 -9.01 -26.83
CA PHE A 7 15.20 -8.48 -25.46
C PHE A 7 14.50 -9.39 -24.43
N HIS A 8 13.33 -9.92 -24.78
CA HIS A 8 12.56 -10.76 -23.86
C HIS A 8 13.27 -12.07 -23.50
N GLU A 9 13.96 -12.69 -24.47
CA GLU A 9 14.78 -13.87 -24.20
C GLU A 9 15.98 -13.54 -23.31
N ILE A 10 16.68 -12.41 -23.56
CA ILE A 10 17.80 -11.98 -22.71
C ILE A 10 17.37 -11.80 -21.26
N VAL A 11 16.22 -11.13 -21.05
CA VAL A 11 15.68 -10.90 -19.71
C VAL A 11 15.25 -12.22 -19.05
N ALA A 12 14.50 -13.06 -19.77
CA ALA A 12 14.04 -14.33 -19.25
C ALA A 12 15.19 -15.25 -18.85
N GLU A 13 16.24 -15.36 -19.67
CA GLU A 13 17.40 -16.21 -19.38
C GLU A 13 18.13 -15.79 -18.12
N LYS A 14 18.36 -14.49 -17.94
CA LYS A 14 18.97 -13.96 -16.72
C LYS A 14 18.10 -14.23 -15.50
N LEU A 15 16.78 -14.04 -15.60
CA LEU A 15 15.87 -14.34 -14.50
C LEU A 15 15.79 -15.84 -14.21
N ILE A 16 15.84 -16.71 -15.22
CA ILE A 16 15.94 -18.17 -15.05
C ILE A 16 17.24 -18.56 -14.33
N GLU A 17 18.37 -17.94 -14.69
CA GLU A 17 19.64 -18.17 -13.99
C GLU A 17 19.55 -17.77 -12.52
N GLN A 18 18.97 -16.61 -12.23
CA GLN A 18 18.74 -16.16 -10.87
C GLN A 18 17.74 -17.05 -10.11
N LEU A 19 16.68 -17.53 -10.77
CA LEU A 19 15.73 -18.49 -10.22
C LEU A 19 16.43 -19.78 -9.77
N LYS A 20 17.35 -20.30 -10.59
CA LYS A 20 18.17 -21.48 -10.26
C LYS A 20 19.09 -21.24 -9.07
N GLN A 21 19.53 -20.01 -8.88
CA GLN A 21 20.44 -19.60 -7.79
C GLN A 21 19.69 -19.15 -6.53
N GLY A 22 18.37 -19.01 -6.57
CA GLY A 22 17.58 -18.44 -5.46
C GLY A 22 17.78 -16.93 -5.28
N THR A 23 18.20 -16.23 -6.33
CA THR A 23 18.54 -14.80 -6.29
C THR A 23 17.66 -13.94 -7.20
N ALA A 24 16.57 -14.49 -7.75
CA ALA A 24 15.63 -13.69 -8.53
C ALA A 24 15.02 -12.59 -7.65
N PRO A 25 14.62 -11.43 -8.20
CA PRO A 25 14.12 -10.30 -7.41
C PRO A 25 13.05 -10.69 -6.38
N TRP A 26 12.06 -11.49 -6.77
CA TRP A 26 10.96 -11.98 -5.91
C TRP A 26 11.32 -13.19 -5.05
N GLN A 27 12.52 -13.77 -5.18
CA GLN A 27 13.04 -14.82 -4.29
C GLN A 27 13.97 -14.28 -3.21
N LYS A 28 14.33 -13.00 -3.27
CA LYS A 28 15.15 -12.38 -2.22
C LYS A 28 14.25 -12.00 -1.04
N PRO A 29 14.67 -12.30 0.20
CA PRO A 29 14.01 -11.73 1.36
C PRO A 29 14.29 -10.23 1.38
N TRP A 30 13.23 -9.43 1.42
CA TRP A 30 13.32 -7.99 1.56
C TRP A 30 12.85 -7.63 2.96
N GLN A 31 13.72 -6.97 3.72
CA GLN A 31 13.39 -6.63 5.10
C GLN A 31 12.32 -5.53 5.14
N PRO A 32 11.41 -5.56 6.13
CA PRO A 32 10.54 -4.43 6.42
C PRO A 32 11.38 -3.17 6.65
N GLY A 33 10.86 -2.00 6.28
CA GLY A 33 11.63 -0.77 6.35
C GLY A 33 11.05 0.36 5.51
N GLU A 34 11.93 1.08 4.81
CA GLU A 34 11.55 2.24 4.02
C GLU A 34 10.66 1.84 2.83
N ALA A 35 9.48 2.46 2.76
CA ALA A 35 8.56 2.27 1.66
C ALA A 35 9.12 2.81 0.33
N GLY A 36 9.07 1.97 -0.71
CA GLY A 36 9.57 2.29 -2.04
C GLY A 36 11.08 2.47 -2.07
N ALA A 37 11.81 1.61 -1.37
CA ALA A 37 13.27 1.61 -1.29
C ALA A 37 13.92 0.49 -2.11
N ILE A 38 13.14 -0.47 -2.58
CA ILE A 38 13.60 -1.67 -3.26
C ILE A 38 13.33 -1.59 -4.76
N VAL A 39 12.13 -1.17 -5.17
CA VAL A 39 11.73 -1.18 -6.57
C VAL A 39 12.41 -0.01 -7.32
N PRO A 40 13.09 -0.27 -8.45
CA PRO A 40 13.80 0.75 -9.21
C PRO A 40 12.95 1.96 -9.54
N MET A 41 13.53 3.15 -9.43
CA MET A 41 12.82 4.41 -9.69
C MET A 41 13.66 5.40 -10.48
N ASN A 42 13.01 6.31 -11.20
CA ASN A 42 13.68 7.37 -11.94
C ASN A 42 13.67 8.67 -11.12
N PRO A 43 14.82 9.12 -10.58
CA PRO A 43 14.87 10.25 -9.66
C PRO A 43 14.55 11.60 -10.29
N THR A 44 14.55 11.70 -11.63
CA THR A 44 14.13 12.93 -12.32
C THR A 44 12.61 13.05 -12.37
N THR A 45 11.91 11.93 -12.51
CA THR A 45 10.43 11.93 -12.64
C THR A 45 9.72 11.52 -11.37
N GLU A 46 10.46 11.07 -10.36
CA GLU A 46 9.97 10.49 -9.11
C GLU A 46 9.11 9.23 -9.25
N ASN A 47 8.92 8.74 -10.47
CA ASN A 47 8.16 7.54 -10.76
C ASN A 47 9.02 6.28 -10.62
N ARG A 48 8.42 5.22 -10.05
CA ARG A 48 8.99 3.87 -10.12
C ARG A 48 8.91 3.30 -11.54
N TYR A 49 9.91 2.52 -11.92
CA TYR A 49 9.81 1.62 -13.07
C TYR A 49 8.75 0.55 -12.78
N LYS A 50 8.12 0.04 -13.84
CA LYS A 50 6.98 -0.88 -13.76
C LYS A 50 7.20 -2.15 -14.58
N GLY A 51 6.54 -3.21 -14.15
CA GLY A 51 6.46 -4.49 -14.83
C GLY A 51 7.84 -5.08 -15.05
N ILE A 52 8.08 -5.59 -16.27
CA ILE A 52 9.33 -6.27 -16.57
C ILE A 52 10.57 -5.37 -16.43
N ASN A 53 10.44 -4.06 -16.64
CA ASN A 53 11.59 -3.16 -16.47
C ASN A 53 12.02 -3.07 -15.01
N ALA A 54 11.07 -3.09 -14.07
CA ALA A 54 11.40 -3.14 -12.64
C ALA A 54 12.18 -4.44 -12.33
N MET A 55 11.64 -5.59 -12.75
CA MET A 55 12.28 -6.90 -12.50
C MET A 55 13.66 -6.99 -13.15
N TRP A 56 13.78 -6.50 -14.38
CA TRP A 56 15.03 -6.50 -15.12
C TRP A 56 16.10 -5.62 -14.49
N LEU A 57 15.73 -4.42 -14.00
CA LEU A 57 16.66 -3.51 -13.35
C LEU A 57 17.09 -4.04 -11.97
N MET A 58 16.17 -4.63 -11.19
CA MET A 58 16.51 -5.32 -9.93
C MET A 58 17.47 -6.49 -10.17
N ALA A 59 17.28 -7.24 -11.26
CA ALA A 59 18.14 -8.35 -11.65
C ALA A 59 19.57 -7.93 -12.01
N GLN A 60 19.86 -6.62 -12.17
CA GLN A 60 21.23 -6.15 -12.41
C GLN A 60 22.11 -6.17 -11.15
N GLY A 61 21.51 -6.24 -9.95
CA GLY A 61 22.25 -6.44 -8.71
C GLY A 61 22.86 -5.19 -8.07
N TYR A 62 22.42 -4.00 -8.48
CA TYR A 62 22.76 -2.75 -7.80
C TYR A 62 21.93 -2.57 -6.52
N SER A 63 22.49 -1.86 -5.55
CA SER A 63 21.86 -1.53 -4.26
C SER A 63 21.12 -0.19 -4.28
N ASP A 64 21.57 0.79 -5.06
CA ASP A 64 20.85 2.05 -5.24
C ASP A 64 19.66 1.83 -6.20
N GLN A 65 18.45 2.16 -5.78
CA GLN A 65 17.25 1.97 -6.60
C GLN A 65 17.10 3.00 -7.73
N ARG A 66 17.94 4.03 -7.80
CA ARG A 66 17.78 5.12 -8.76
C ARG A 66 18.40 4.76 -10.11
N TRP A 67 17.60 4.86 -11.18
CA TRP A 67 18.02 4.62 -12.55
C TRP A 67 17.59 5.76 -13.47
N MET A 68 18.53 6.34 -14.19
CA MET A 68 18.28 7.46 -15.09
C MET A 68 19.04 7.33 -16.40
N THR A 69 18.58 8.05 -17.43
CA THR A 69 19.31 8.10 -18.70
C THR A 69 20.58 8.93 -18.56
N TYR A 70 21.54 8.72 -19.47
CA TYR A 70 22.76 9.53 -19.53
C TYR A 70 22.45 11.03 -19.61
N LYS A 71 21.43 11.40 -20.39
CA LYS A 71 20.99 12.79 -20.53
C LYS A 71 20.46 13.36 -19.21
N GLN A 72 19.61 12.62 -18.51
CA GLN A 72 19.10 13.04 -17.20
C GLN A 72 20.22 13.28 -16.19
N ALA A 73 21.27 12.45 -16.19
CA ALA A 73 22.45 12.67 -15.35
C ALA A 73 23.19 13.96 -15.73
N GLN A 74 23.43 14.19 -17.03
CA GLN A 74 24.09 15.41 -17.51
C GLN A 74 23.31 16.69 -17.19
N ASP A 75 21.97 16.64 -17.31
CA ASP A 75 21.10 17.80 -17.07
C ASP A 75 21.21 18.32 -15.62
N ILE A 76 21.62 17.47 -14.67
CA ILE A 76 21.87 17.84 -13.26
C ILE A 76 23.36 17.98 -12.91
N GLY A 77 24.23 18.04 -13.92
CA GLY A 77 25.68 18.18 -13.74
C GLY A 77 26.40 16.92 -13.23
N ALA A 78 25.73 15.77 -13.24
CA ALA A 78 26.31 14.47 -12.88
C ALA A 78 26.88 13.77 -14.12
N GLN A 79 27.80 12.83 -13.91
CA GLN A 79 28.54 12.18 -15.00
C GLN A 79 28.58 10.66 -14.83
N VAL A 80 28.02 9.93 -15.79
CA VAL A 80 28.23 8.47 -15.90
C VAL A 80 29.73 8.23 -16.09
N ARG A 81 30.33 7.38 -15.25
CA ARG A 81 31.78 7.11 -15.31
C ARG A 81 32.18 6.48 -16.64
N LYS A 82 33.40 6.80 -17.09
CA LYS A 82 33.95 6.26 -18.34
C LYS A 82 34.11 4.75 -18.23
N GLY A 83 33.53 4.02 -19.17
CA GLY A 83 33.60 2.55 -19.26
C GLY A 83 32.40 1.81 -18.66
N GLU A 84 31.53 2.51 -17.92
CA GLU A 84 30.26 1.95 -17.44
C GLU A 84 29.35 1.55 -18.60
N LYS A 85 28.64 0.43 -18.44
CA LYS A 85 27.68 -0.08 -19.42
C LYS A 85 26.27 0.20 -18.91
N GLY A 86 25.46 0.85 -19.74
CA GLY A 86 24.06 1.09 -19.42
C GLY A 86 23.21 -0.15 -19.64
N THR A 87 22.09 -0.21 -18.93
CA THR A 87 21.09 -1.27 -19.03
C THR A 87 19.97 -0.83 -19.96
N GLY A 88 19.69 -1.66 -20.98
CA GLY A 88 18.58 -1.43 -21.90
C GLY A 88 17.26 -1.78 -21.24
N ILE A 89 16.28 -0.89 -21.36
CA ILE A 89 14.88 -1.09 -20.96
C ILE A 89 13.97 -0.98 -22.19
N GLN A 90 12.79 -1.58 -22.12
CA GLN A 90 11.80 -1.56 -23.20
C GLN A 90 10.43 -1.12 -22.69
N TYR A 91 9.78 -0.20 -23.38
CA TYR A 91 8.40 0.17 -23.08
C TYR A 91 7.61 0.38 -24.37
N TRP A 92 6.29 0.21 -24.29
CA TRP A 92 5.41 0.41 -25.44
C TRP A 92 5.04 1.89 -25.56
N LYS A 93 5.35 2.48 -26.73
CA LYS A 93 4.92 3.83 -27.06
C LYS A 93 3.57 3.74 -27.78
N PHE A 94 2.52 4.21 -27.11
CA PHE A 94 1.15 4.26 -27.64
C PHE A 94 0.80 5.59 -28.29
N ASN A 95 1.50 6.66 -27.94
CA ASN A 95 1.28 7.99 -28.45
C ASN A 95 2.58 8.57 -29.00
N ASP A 96 2.52 9.34 -30.07
CA ASP A 96 3.61 10.21 -30.51
C ASP A 96 3.36 11.64 -30.08
N GLU A 97 4.43 12.35 -29.78
CA GLU A 97 4.37 13.74 -29.36
C GLU A 97 5.11 14.55 -30.42
N GLN A 98 4.37 15.38 -31.16
CA GLN A 98 4.91 16.19 -32.24
C GLN A 98 4.63 17.66 -31.95
N THR A 99 5.57 18.55 -32.27
CA THR A 99 5.31 19.99 -32.19
C THR A 99 4.18 20.34 -33.13
N LEU A 100 3.11 20.93 -32.59
CA LEU A 100 1.98 21.43 -33.38
C LEU A 100 2.51 22.54 -34.28
N ARG A 101 2.19 22.46 -35.56
CA ARG A 101 2.59 23.46 -36.56
C ARG A 101 1.35 24.13 -37.13
N ASP A 102 1.44 25.44 -37.38
CA ASP A 102 0.40 26.21 -38.05
C ASP A 102 0.31 25.86 -39.55
N GLU A 103 -0.64 26.49 -40.25
CA GLU A 103 -0.85 26.33 -41.70
C GLU A 103 0.39 26.67 -42.55
N ASN A 104 1.35 27.42 -41.98
CA ASN A 104 2.60 27.82 -42.61
C ASN A 104 3.80 26.94 -42.17
N GLY A 105 3.55 25.88 -41.40
CA GLY A 105 4.57 24.97 -40.91
C GLY A 105 5.40 25.50 -39.74
N LYS A 106 5.06 26.65 -39.15
CA LYS A 106 5.76 27.21 -37.98
C LYS A 106 5.24 26.56 -36.68
N PRO A 107 6.13 26.30 -35.70
CA PRO A 107 5.70 25.83 -34.38
C PRO A 107 4.65 26.76 -33.77
N VAL A 108 3.51 26.21 -33.38
CA VAL A 108 2.54 26.93 -32.56
C VAL A 108 3.15 27.11 -31.18
N ILE A 109 3.13 28.33 -30.68
CA ILE A 109 3.67 28.71 -29.38
C ILE A 109 2.50 29.08 -28.47
N ASP A 110 2.53 28.61 -27.22
CA ASP A 110 1.53 28.95 -26.22
C ASP A 110 1.77 30.33 -25.60
N GLN A 111 0.92 30.67 -24.64
CA GLN A 111 0.93 31.96 -23.93
C GLN A 111 2.21 32.18 -23.11
N ASN A 112 2.95 31.11 -22.80
CA ASN A 112 4.16 31.11 -22.00
C ASN A 112 5.44 31.09 -22.86
N GLY A 113 5.31 31.09 -24.19
CA GLY A 113 6.46 31.01 -25.10
C GLY A 113 6.92 29.58 -25.38
N GLU A 114 6.17 28.56 -24.95
CA GLU A 114 6.53 27.15 -25.16
C GLU A 114 5.88 26.59 -26.44
N LYS A 115 6.57 25.66 -27.11
CA LYS A 115 6.03 25.00 -28.30
C LYS A 115 4.88 24.09 -27.90
N VAL A 116 3.68 24.36 -28.43
CA VAL A 116 2.52 23.49 -28.27
C VAL A 116 2.83 22.14 -28.89
N LYS A 117 2.51 21.07 -28.17
CA LYS A 117 2.72 19.70 -28.63
C LYS A 117 1.38 19.03 -28.86
N GLN A 118 1.26 18.33 -29.99
CA GLN A 118 0.14 17.49 -30.33
C GLN A 118 0.47 16.04 -29.96
N ILE A 119 -0.34 15.47 -29.08
CA ILE A 119 -0.28 14.04 -28.74
C ILE A 119 -1.16 13.30 -29.74
N THR A 120 -0.56 12.43 -30.56
CA THR A 120 -1.27 11.62 -31.54
C THR A 120 -1.19 10.15 -31.14
N LYS A 121 -2.33 9.49 -30.97
CA LYS A 121 -2.36 8.05 -30.72
C LYS A 121 -1.81 7.30 -31.93
N LEU A 122 -0.83 6.44 -31.73
CA LEU A 122 -0.24 5.63 -32.78
C LEU A 122 -1.23 4.54 -33.19
N GLU A 123 -1.50 4.43 -34.49
CA GLU A 123 -2.31 3.33 -35.05
C GLU A 123 -1.70 1.95 -34.73
N ARG A 124 -0.37 1.89 -34.64
CA ARG A 124 0.38 0.71 -34.23
C ARG A 124 1.33 1.08 -33.09
N PRO A 125 1.02 0.67 -31.84
CA PRO A 125 1.97 0.76 -30.75
C PRO A 125 3.28 0.09 -31.14
N ARG A 126 4.41 0.68 -30.76
CA ARG A 126 5.74 0.13 -31.06
C ARG A 126 6.60 0.06 -29.81
N PRO A 127 7.50 -0.92 -29.70
CA PRO A 127 8.47 -0.94 -28.63
C PRO A 127 9.45 0.23 -28.80
N PHE A 128 9.68 0.95 -27.72
CA PHE A 128 10.73 1.93 -27.58
C PHE A 128 11.78 1.38 -26.63
N PHE A 129 13.06 1.60 -26.95
CA PHE A 129 14.18 1.18 -26.13
C PHE A 129 14.89 2.41 -25.60
N ALA A 130 15.20 2.39 -24.31
CA ALA A 130 16.05 3.40 -23.68
C ALA A 130 17.20 2.71 -22.96
N THR A 131 18.31 3.42 -22.80
CA THR A 131 19.44 2.98 -21.99
C THR A 131 19.46 3.82 -20.72
N VAL A 132 19.43 3.15 -19.58
CA VAL A 132 19.51 3.76 -18.25
C VAL A 132 20.77 3.30 -17.54
N PHE A 133 21.24 4.10 -16.61
CA PHE A 133 22.39 3.85 -15.76
C PHE A 133 21.93 3.92 -14.31
N ASN A 134 22.42 2.99 -13.49
CA ASN A 134 22.18 3.01 -12.07
C ASN A 134 22.94 4.18 -11.44
N ALA A 135 22.42 4.78 -10.37
CA ALA A 135 23.08 5.85 -9.64
C ALA A 135 24.50 5.48 -9.17
N GLU A 136 24.75 4.21 -8.83
CA GLU A 136 26.10 3.73 -8.49
C GLU A 136 27.10 3.91 -9.63
N GLN A 137 26.65 4.01 -10.89
CA GLN A 137 27.48 4.21 -12.09
C GLN A 137 27.80 5.68 -12.39
N ILE A 138 27.29 6.62 -11.58
CA ILE A 138 27.24 8.05 -11.88
C ILE A 138 27.93 8.83 -10.77
N ASP A 139 28.92 9.63 -11.13
CA ASP A 139 29.59 10.55 -10.22
C ASP A 139 28.82 11.88 -10.14
N GLY A 140 28.84 12.52 -8.98
CA GLY A 140 28.19 13.82 -8.77
C GLY A 140 26.70 13.75 -8.40
N LEU A 141 26.15 12.55 -8.15
CA LEU A 141 24.82 12.40 -7.58
C LEU A 141 24.84 12.59 -6.05
N PRO A 142 23.82 13.22 -5.46
CA PRO A 142 23.66 13.21 -4.02
C PRO A 142 23.44 11.77 -3.52
N PRO A 143 23.94 11.43 -2.33
CA PRO A 143 23.71 10.11 -1.75
C PRO A 143 22.21 9.86 -1.61
N LEU A 144 21.81 8.60 -1.74
CA LEU A 144 20.44 8.21 -1.44
C LEU A 144 20.16 8.54 0.02
N GLN A 145 19.15 9.38 0.25
CA GLN A 145 18.75 9.74 1.61
C GLN A 145 17.83 8.64 2.13
N PRO A 146 18.15 8.00 3.27
CA PRO A 146 17.22 7.07 3.89
C PRO A 146 15.99 7.86 4.37
N LYS A 147 14.79 7.43 4.01
CA LYS A 147 13.54 8.00 4.54
C LYS A 147 13.14 7.40 5.90
N ILE A 148 13.96 6.54 6.51
CA ILE A 148 13.60 5.79 7.72
C ILE A 148 13.18 6.73 8.86
N GLU A 149 11.87 6.80 9.11
CA GLU A 149 11.28 7.35 10.32
C GLU A 149 10.49 6.21 10.98
N ALA A 150 10.65 5.96 12.27
CA ALA A 150 9.89 4.93 13.00
C ALA A 150 8.36 5.11 12.89
N GLU A 151 7.91 6.34 12.59
CA GLU A 151 6.52 6.66 12.26
C GLU A 151 6.02 5.96 10.98
N GLN A 152 6.90 5.59 10.06
CA GLN A 152 6.56 4.91 8.81
C GLN A 152 6.18 3.43 9.02
N THR A 153 6.79 2.72 9.98
CA THR A 153 6.45 1.31 10.24
C THR A 153 5.06 1.16 10.85
N TRP A 154 4.67 2.03 11.79
CA TRP A 154 3.30 2.03 12.31
C TRP A 154 2.28 2.36 11.22
N LYS A 155 2.61 3.32 10.35
CA LYS A 155 1.78 3.63 9.17
C LYS A 155 1.69 2.45 8.20
N ALA A 156 2.72 1.63 8.05
CA ALA A 156 2.72 0.48 7.14
C ALA A 156 1.62 -0.53 7.49
N HIS A 157 1.53 -0.92 8.77
CA HIS A 157 0.54 -1.90 9.25
C HIS A 157 -0.88 -1.33 9.22
N GLU A 158 -1.04 -0.04 9.57
CA GLU A 158 -2.34 0.64 9.47
C GLU A 158 -2.84 0.69 8.02
N ARG A 159 -1.95 1.00 7.07
CA ARG A 159 -2.28 0.99 5.64
C ARG A 159 -2.62 -0.41 5.13
N ALA A 160 -1.86 -1.42 5.55
CA ALA A 160 -2.16 -2.82 5.20
C ALA A 160 -3.53 -3.26 5.71
N GLU A 161 -3.84 -2.98 6.98
CA GLU A 161 -5.15 -3.29 7.56
C GLU A 161 -6.27 -2.49 6.87
N SER A 162 -6.04 -1.20 6.56
CA SER A 162 -6.97 -0.38 5.77
C SER A 162 -7.26 -0.98 4.40
N ILE A 163 -6.24 -1.47 3.69
CA ILE A 163 -6.39 -2.18 2.42
C ILE A 163 -7.24 -3.45 2.58
N LEU A 164 -6.95 -4.26 3.60
CA LEU A 164 -7.70 -5.49 3.85
C LEU A 164 -9.18 -5.19 4.13
N VAL A 165 -9.48 -4.17 4.94
CA VAL A 165 -10.85 -3.72 5.22
C VAL A 165 -11.51 -3.16 3.96
N ALA A 166 -10.85 -2.25 3.25
CA ALA A 166 -11.34 -1.61 2.03
C ALA A 166 -11.62 -2.61 0.90
N SER A 167 -10.90 -3.73 0.89
CA SER A 167 -11.11 -4.79 -0.11
C SER A 167 -12.48 -5.45 -0.01
N GLY A 168 -13.08 -5.48 1.18
CA GLY A 168 -14.30 -6.25 1.43
C GLY A 168 -14.11 -7.76 1.27
N ALA A 169 -12.86 -8.26 1.17
CA ALA A 169 -12.59 -9.68 1.10
C ALA A 169 -13.06 -10.40 2.37
N VAL A 170 -13.69 -11.56 2.20
CA VAL A 170 -14.06 -12.40 3.35
C VAL A 170 -12.80 -13.10 3.85
N ILE A 171 -12.18 -12.55 4.89
CA ILE A 171 -10.98 -13.11 5.54
C ILE A 171 -11.42 -13.92 6.76
N ARG A 172 -10.99 -15.19 6.84
CA ARG A 172 -11.30 -16.09 7.95
C ARG A 172 -10.02 -16.63 8.55
N HIS A 173 -9.87 -16.49 9.86
CA HIS A 173 -8.83 -17.11 10.64
C HIS A 173 -9.26 -18.50 11.12
N GLY A 174 -8.32 -19.43 11.26
CA GLY A 174 -8.61 -20.73 11.85
C GLY A 174 -7.37 -21.57 12.14
N GLU A 175 -7.60 -22.72 12.78
CA GLU A 175 -6.55 -23.58 13.37
C GLU A 175 -5.64 -24.31 12.36
N ALA A 176 -5.86 -24.13 11.05
CA ALA A 176 -4.99 -24.72 10.05
C ALA A 176 -3.77 -23.82 9.81
N ASP A 177 -2.56 -24.39 9.88
CA ASP A 177 -1.27 -23.72 9.61
C ASP A 177 -1.06 -23.35 8.12
N ARG A 178 -2.10 -22.91 7.40
CA ARG A 178 -1.99 -22.56 5.97
C ARG A 178 -2.81 -21.32 5.61
N ALA A 179 -2.16 -20.39 4.92
CA ALA A 179 -2.81 -19.31 4.20
C ALA A 179 -3.21 -19.77 2.78
N PHE A 180 -4.37 -19.35 2.30
CA PHE A 180 -4.78 -19.53 0.89
C PHE A 180 -6.01 -18.68 0.54
N TYR A 181 -6.08 -18.23 -0.71
CA TYR A 181 -7.31 -17.79 -1.36
C TYR A 181 -8.09 -18.99 -1.91
N ARG A 182 -9.41 -19.01 -1.68
CA ARG A 182 -10.34 -20.02 -2.22
C ARG A 182 -11.27 -19.40 -3.27
N PRO A 183 -11.06 -19.65 -4.57
CA PRO A 183 -11.92 -19.09 -5.64
C PRO A 183 -13.39 -19.49 -5.52
N SER A 184 -13.69 -20.75 -5.14
CA SER A 184 -15.06 -21.27 -5.12
C SER A 184 -15.98 -20.62 -4.10
N THR A 185 -15.43 -20.02 -3.05
CA THR A 185 -16.20 -19.32 -2.00
C THR A 185 -15.83 -17.84 -1.91
N ASP A 186 -15.02 -17.37 -2.84
CA ASP A 186 -14.43 -16.03 -2.87
C ASP A 186 -13.96 -15.52 -1.49
N SER A 187 -13.15 -16.34 -0.80
CA SER A 187 -12.72 -16.05 0.58
C SER A 187 -11.24 -16.36 0.78
N ILE A 188 -10.60 -15.58 1.64
CA ILE A 188 -9.22 -15.79 2.08
C ILE A 188 -9.23 -16.51 3.42
N HIS A 189 -8.38 -17.52 3.56
CA HIS A 189 -8.09 -18.16 4.83
C HIS A 189 -6.68 -17.81 5.27
N LEU A 190 -6.52 -17.48 6.55
CA LEU A 190 -5.22 -17.20 7.18
C LEU A 190 -5.11 -17.98 8.50
N PRO A 191 -3.89 -18.36 8.93
CA PRO A 191 -3.63 -18.72 10.32
C PRO A 191 -3.96 -17.56 11.27
N GLU A 192 -4.16 -17.84 12.55
CA GLU A 192 -4.36 -16.81 13.56
C GLU A 192 -3.18 -15.83 13.62
N LYS A 193 -3.44 -14.53 13.84
CA LYS A 193 -2.40 -13.48 13.86
C LYS A 193 -1.23 -13.84 14.79
N GLY A 194 -1.51 -14.48 15.94
CA GLY A 194 -0.51 -14.89 16.93
C GLY A 194 0.38 -16.08 16.51
N GLN A 195 0.08 -16.76 15.41
CA GLN A 195 0.91 -17.84 14.85
C GLN A 195 2.02 -17.30 13.95
N PHE A 196 1.93 -16.03 13.52
CA PHE A 196 2.96 -15.41 12.71
C PHE A 196 4.13 -14.91 13.57
N PRO A 197 5.39 -15.00 13.08
CA PRO A 197 6.55 -14.50 13.81
C PRO A 197 6.52 -12.98 14.07
N SER A 198 5.84 -12.23 13.20
CA SER A 198 5.70 -10.78 13.30
C SER A 198 4.42 -10.31 12.59
N ALA A 199 4.02 -9.06 12.87
CA ALA A 199 2.95 -8.39 12.12
C ALA A 199 3.30 -8.21 10.64
N ASP A 200 4.57 -7.95 10.31
CA ASP A 200 5.03 -7.83 8.93
C ASP A 200 4.79 -9.14 8.16
N ASN A 201 5.12 -10.29 8.76
CA ASN A 201 4.85 -11.60 8.15
C ASN A 201 3.36 -11.84 7.95
N TYR A 202 2.51 -11.47 8.93
CA TYR A 202 1.06 -11.59 8.79
C TYR A 202 0.54 -10.77 7.61
N TYR A 203 0.90 -9.48 7.53
CA TYR A 203 0.40 -8.61 6.47
C TYR A 203 0.99 -8.96 5.10
N ALA A 204 2.25 -9.37 5.02
CA ALA A 204 2.84 -9.87 3.79
C ALA A 204 2.08 -11.09 3.25
N THR A 205 1.78 -12.07 4.10
CA THR A 205 0.96 -13.23 3.73
C THR A 205 -0.46 -12.84 3.35
N ALA A 206 -1.10 -11.95 4.12
CA ALA A 206 -2.45 -11.49 3.81
C ALA A 206 -2.53 -10.76 2.45
N LEU A 207 -1.53 -9.94 2.12
CA LEU A 207 -1.44 -9.22 0.85
C LEU A 207 -1.13 -10.16 -0.32
N HIS A 208 -0.33 -11.21 -0.12
CA HIS A 208 -0.14 -12.27 -1.10
C HIS A 208 -1.49 -12.93 -1.45
N GLU A 209 -2.25 -13.37 -0.43
CA GLU A 209 -3.57 -13.99 -0.66
C GLU A 209 -4.59 -13.00 -1.24
N LEU A 210 -4.50 -11.73 -0.87
CA LEU A 210 -5.30 -10.67 -1.49
C LEU A 210 -4.92 -10.51 -2.97
N GLY A 211 -3.64 -10.68 -3.30
CA GLY A 211 -3.14 -10.76 -4.67
C GLY A 211 -3.87 -11.81 -5.49
N HIS A 212 -3.98 -13.04 -4.98
CA HIS A 212 -4.79 -14.10 -5.58
C HIS A 212 -6.27 -13.75 -5.64
N TRP A 213 -6.82 -13.18 -4.56
CA TRP A 213 -8.20 -12.73 -4.50
C TRP A 213 -8.50 -11.79 -5.67
N THR A 214 -7.64 -10.83 -6.02
CA THR A 214 -7.90 -9.95 -7.18
C THR A 214 -8.12 -10.69 -8.51
N GLY A 215 -7.69 -11.95 -8.64
CA GLY A 215 -7.81 -12.75 -9.86
C GLY A 215 -9.20 -13.28 -10.16
N HIS A 216 -10.16 -13.19 -9.23
CA HIS A 216 -11.53 -13.67 -9.47
C HIS A 216 -12.21 -12.98 -10.66
N SER A 217 -13.17 -13.67 -11.27
CA SER A 217 -13.90 -13.25 -12.47
C SER A 217 -14.63 -11.90 -12.35
N SER A 218 -14.99 -11.51 -11.13
CA SER A 218 -15.61 -10.19 -10.86
C SER A 218 -14.60 -9.04 -10.70
N ARG A 219 -13.30 -9.30 -10.84
CA ARG A 219 -12.21 -8.35 -10.57
C ARG A 219 -11.24 -8.27 -11.75
N LEU A 220 -10.03 -8.84 -11.64
CA LEU A 220 -9.04 -8.83 -12.71
C LEU A 220 -9.17 -10.04 -13.65
N ASP A 221 -10.11 -10.95 -13.39
CA ASP A 221 -10.50 -12.07 -14.27
C ASP A 221 -9.29 -12.84 -14.83
N ARG A 222 -8.41 -13.27 -13.92
CA ARG A 222 -7.27 -14.11 -14.25
C ARG A 222 -7.69 -15.58 -14.20
N ASP A 223 -6.96 -16.44 -14.90
CA ASP A 223 -7.20 -17.88 -14.88
C ASP A 223 -6.78 -18.48 -13.53
N LEU A 224 -7.78 -18.75 -12.68
CA LEU A 224 -7.61 -19.43 -11.38
C LEU A 224 -8.10 -20.89 -11.42
N THR A 225 -8.26 -21.48 -12.62
CA THR A 225 -8.80 -22.84 -12.76
C THR A 225 -7.75 -23.94 -12.55
N GLY A 226 -6.47 -23.57 -12.49
CA GLY A 226 -5.36 -24.49 -12.26
C GLY A 226 -5.42 -25.16 -10.89
N SER A 227 -5.20 -26.48 -10.85
CA SER A 227 -5.03 -27.21 -9.61
C SER A 227 -3.61 -27.05 -9.04
N PHE A 228 -3.46 -27.22 -7.73
CA PHE A 228 -2.15 -27.23 -7.08
C PHE A 228 -1.14 -28.12 -7.83
N GLY A 229 0.05 -27.57 -8.11
CA GLY A 229 1.12 -28.25 -8.86
C GLY A 229 1.00 -28.22 -10.38
N SER A 230 -0.10 -27.69 -10.94
CA SER A 230 -0.24 -27.47 -12.39
C SER A 230 0.59 -26.27 -12.88
N GLU A 231 0.83 -26.21 -14.18
CA GLU A 231 1.55 -25.10 -14.81
C GLU A 231 0.75 -23.78 -14.71
N SER A 232 -0.56 -23.80 -14.94
CA SER A 232 -1.41 -22.61 -14.80
C SER A 232 -1.42 -22.09 -13.36
N TYR A 233 -1.47 -22.99 -12.38
CA TYR A 233 -1.35 -22.63 -10.97
C TYR A 233 0.02 -21.98 -10.66
N ALA A 234 1.12 -22.56 -11.15
CA ALA A 234 2.45 -21.97 -10.97
C ALA A 234 2.59 -20.58 -11.62
N LYS A 235 1.94 -20.35 -12.76
CA LYS A 235 1.90 -19.03 -13.42
C LYS A 235 1.15 -18.00 -12.58
N GLU A 236 0.07 -18.37 -11.91
CA GLU A 236 -0.64 -17.49 -10.98
C GLU A 236 0.16 -17.21 -9.71
N GLU A 237 0.83 -18.22 -9.13
CA GLU A 237 1.77 -18.03 -8.01
C GLU A 237 2.88 -17.04 -8.37
N LEU A 238 3.43 -17.11 -9.59
CA LEU A 238 4.45 -16.14 -10.04
C LEU A 238 3.90 -14.70 -10.06
N ARG A 239 2.63 -14.51 -10.46
CA ARG A 239 1.98 -13.20 -10.49
C ARG A 239 1.77 -12.67 -9.08
N ALA A 240 1.22 -13.51 -8.20
CA ALA A 240 0.98 -13.17 -6.80
C ALA A 240 2.28 -12.87 -6.05
N GLU A 241 3.34 -13.64 -6.30
CA GLU A 241 4.65 -13.40 -5.67
C GLU A 241 5.31 -12.09 -6.10
N ILE A 242 5.33 -11.80 -7.40
CA ILE A 242 5.85 -10.51 -7.88
C ILE A 242 4.98 -9.36 -7.33
N ALA A 243 3.65 -9.53 -7.28
CA ALA A 243 2.76 -8.52 -6.74
C ALA A 243 2.96 -8.29 -5.25
N SER A 244 3.13 -9.36 -4.46
CA SER A 244 3.39 -9.32 -3.03
C SER A 244 4.67 -8.57 -2.73
N MET A 245 5.75 -8.85 -3.47
CA MET A 245 7.01 -8.10 -3.34
C MET A 245 6.84 -6.61 -3.63
N ILE A 246 6.13 -6.24 -4.70
CA ILE A 246 5.91 -4.82 -5.06
C ILE A 246 5.03 -4.13 -4.02
N LEU A 247 3.97 -4.78 -3.53
CA LEU A 247 3.10 -4.26 -2.48
C LEU A 247 3.85 -4.11 -1.15
N GLY A 248 4.67 -5.09 -0.80
CA GLY A 248 5.52 -5.09 0.39
C GLY A 248 6.51 -3.94 0.38
N ASP A 249 7.15 -3.65 -0.76
CA ASP A 249 8.00 -2.48 -0.93
C ASP A 249 7.20 -1.17 -0.82
N GLU A 250 6.06 -1.05 -1.50
CA GLU A 250 5.24 0.17 -1.46
C GLU A 250 4.71 0.50 -0.05
N LEU A 251 4.41 -0.52 0.75
CA LEU A 251 3.88 -0.35 2.10
C LEU A 251 4.98 -0.30 3.17
N GLY A 252 6.20 -0.74 2.87
CA GLY A 252 7.30 -0.85 3.84
C GLY A 252 7.24 -2.10 4.73
N ILE A 253 6.46 -3.11 4.32
CA ILE A 253 6.24 -4.37 5.06
C ILE A 253 7.32 -5.42 4.73
N GLY A 254 8.04 -5.22 3.63
CA GLY A 254 9.02 -6.18 3.14
C GLY A 254 8.39 -7.37 2.42
N HIS A 255 9.18 -8.43 2.18
CA HIS A 255 8.79 -9.61 1.43
C HIS A 255 9.51 -10.84 1.96
N ASP A 256 8.76 -11.91 2.24
CA ASP A 256 9.30 -13.20 2.66
C ASP A 256 8.95 -14.29 1.63
N PRO A 257 9.92 -14.75 0.83
CA PRO A 257 9.70 -15.74 -0.24
C PRO A 257 9.65 -17.19 0.27
N SER A 258 9.83 -17.44 1.57
CA SER A 258 10.06 -18.79 2.13
C SER A 258 8.92 -19.79 1.86
N GLN A 259 7.68 -19.31 1.70
CA GLN A 259 6.51 -20.15 1.45
C GLN A 259 6.38 -20.62 -0.02
N HIS A 260 7.11 -20.03 -0.97
CA HIS A 260 6.88 -20.22 -2.41
C HIS A 260 8.04 -20.92 -3.15
N VAL A 261 9.03 -21.44 -2.42
CA VAL A 261 10.18 -22.18 -2.98
C VAL A 261 9.74 -23.43 -3.76
N ALA A 262 8.59 -24.01 -3.41
CA ALA A 262 8.06 -25.21 -4.06
C ALA A 262 7.76 -25.03 -5.57
N TYR A 263 7.52 -23.81 -6.04
CA TYR A 263 7.11 -23.54 -7.42
C TYR A 263 8.25 -23.18 -8.37
N VAL A 264 9.47 -22.99 -7.84
CA VAL A 264 10.62 -22.49 -8.60
C VAL A 264 10.91 -23.35 -9.83
N GLY A 265 10.82 -24.68 -9.72
CA GLY A 265 10.98 -25.59 -10.85
C GLY A 265 9.94 -25.38 -11.95
N SER A 266 8.67 -25.18 -11.57
CA SER A 266 7.58 -24.91 -12.52
C SER A 266 7.70 -23.53 -13.16
N TRP A 267 8.18 -22.52 -12.43
CA TRP A 267 8.48 -21.20 -12.99
C TRP A 267 9.60 -21.29 -14.02
N ILE A 268 10.73 -21.92 -13.68
CA ILE A 268 11.85 -22.10 -14.61
C ILE A 268 11.37 -22.76 -15.90
N LYS A 269 10.61 -23.86 -15.79
CA LYS A 269 10.06 -24.54 -16.95
C LYS A 269 9.16 -23.62 -17.78
N SER A 270 8.21 -22.92 -17.14
CA SER A 270 7.29 -22.01 -17.83
C SER A 270 8.02 -20.90 -18.58
N LEU A 271 9.10 -20.36 -18.02
CA LEU A 271 9.91 -19.31 -18.65
C LEU A 271 10.84 -19.85 -19.75
N GLN A 272 11.26 -21.11 -19.67
CA GLN A 272 12.01 -21.79 -20.74
C GLN A 272 11.10 -22.10 -21.93
N ASP A 273 9.88 -22.55 -21.67
CA ASP A 273 8.88 -22.88 -22.69
C ASP A 273 8.31 -21.62 -23.36
N ASP A 274 8.06 -20.55 -22.58
CA ASP A 274 7.62 -19.24 -23.08
C ASP A 274 8.33 -18.07 -22.35
N PRO A 275 9.41 -17.52 -22.92
CA PRO A 275 10.12 -16.39 -22.35
C PRO A 275 9.28 -15.11 -22.18
N LEU A 276 8.14 -14.96 -22.88
CA LEU A 276 7.24 -13.83 -22.68
C LEU A 276 6.39 -13.98 -21.42
N GLU A 277 6.35 -15.15 -20.80
CA GLU A 277 5.53 -15.37 -19.61
C GLU A 277 5.95 -14.48 -18.43
N VAL A 278 7.24 -14.21 -18.26
CA VAL A 278 7.71 -13.28 -17.21
C VAL A 278 7.27 -11.84 -17.46
N PHE A 279 7.11 -11.45 -18.73
CA PHE A 279 6.58 -10.13 -19.08
C PHE A 279 5.09 -10.04 -18.74
N ARG A 280 4.32 -11.09 -19.01
CA ARG A 280 2.91 -11.16 -18.65
C ARG A 280 2.72 -11.19 -17.14
N ALA A 281 3.49 -12.02 -16.43
CA ALA A 281 3.43 -12.11 -14.99
C ALA A 281 3.76 -10.77 -14.31
N ALA A 282 4.84 -10.10 -14.74
CA ALA A 282 5.19 -8.78 -14.22
C ALA A 282 4.14 -7.71 -14.57
N ALA A 283 3.53 -7.76 -15.75
CA ALA A 283 2.45 -6.84 -16.12
C ALA A 283 1.17 -7.08 -15.30
N ASP A 284 0.82 -8.33 -15.02
CA ASP A 284 -0.34 -8.67 -14.19
C ASP A 284 -0.07 -8.32 -12.72
N ALA A 285 1.15 -8.49 -12.22
CA ALA A 285 1.55 -8.03 -10.88
C ALA A 285 1.35 -6.51 -10.69
N GLU A 286 1.65 -5.70 -11.71
CA GLU A 286 1.37 -4.26 -11.70
C GLU A 286 -0.14 -3.96 -11.65
N LYS A 287 -0.97 -4.76 -12.33
CA LYS A 287 -2.43 -4.62 -12.25
C LYS A 287 -2.95 -5.02 -10.87
N ILE A 288 -2.40 -6.09 -10.27
CA ILE A 288 -2.72 -6.51 -8.90
C ILE A 288 -2.40 -5.37 -7.93
N GLN A 289 -1.18 -4.84 -7.97
CA GLN A 289 -0.77 -3.72 -7.12
C GLN A 289 -1.66 -2.50 -7.31
N GLY A 290 -1.92 -2.09 -8.56
CA GLY A 290 -2.77 -0.94 -8.85
C GLY A 290 -4.22 -1.14 -8.38
N HIS A 291 -4.75 -2.36 -8.49
CA HIS A 291 -6.08 -2.70 -7.99
C HIS A 291 -6.11 -2.61 -6.46
N VAL A 292 -5.18 -3.26 -5.77
CA VAL A 292 -5.11 -3.31 -4.30
C VAL A 292 -4.98 -1.91 -3.69
N LEU A 293 -4.04 -1.09 -4.18
CA LEU A 293 -3.87 0.28 -3.68
C LEU A 293 -5.03 1.20 -4.08
N GLY A 294 -5.70 0.91 -5.19
CA GLY A 294 -6.91 1.62 -5.60
C GLY A 294 -8.07 1.44 -4.60
N LEU A 295 -8.11 0.31 -3.87
CA LEU A 295 -9.13 0.06 -2.84
C LEU A 295 -8.96 1.01 -1.64
N GLU A 296 -7.73 1.18 -1.17
CA GLU A 296 -7.38 2.15 -0.11
C GLU A 296 -7.79 3.57 -0.52
N GLN A 297 -7.38 4.02 -1.71
CA GLN A 297 -7.71 5.36 -2.21
C GLN A 297 -9.21 5.59 -2.33
N ALA A 298 -9.96 4.60 -2.86
CA ALA A 298 -11.41 4.69 -2.98
C ALA A 298 -12.09 4.76 -1.60
N HIS A 299 -11.59 3.99 -0.63
CA HIS A 299 -12.08 4.00 0.74
C HIS A 299 -11.81 5.33 1.44
N GLU A 300 -10.58 5.87 1.35
CA GLU A 300 -10.23 7.19 1.88
C GLU A 300 -11.10 8.29 1.29
N GLN A 301 -11.34 8.25 -0.04
CA GLN A 301 -12.23 9.21 -0.69
C GLN A 301 -13.69 9.07 -0.22
N ALA A 302 -14.16 7.86 0.07
CA ALA A 302 -15.49 7.63 0.62
C ALA A 302 -15.61 8.20 2.04
N LEU A 303 -14.62 7.94 2.91
CA LEU A 303 -14.56 8.49 4.27
C LEU A 303 -14.49 10.04 4.26
N LEU A 304 -13.73 10.63 3.34
CA LEU A 304 -13.66 12.09 3.15
C LEU A 304 -15.00 12.68 2.67
N LYS A 305 -15.76 11.95 1.85
CA LYS A 305 -17.12 12.36 1.44
C LYS A 305 -18.15 12.24 2.56
N GLU A 306 -18.06 11.21 3.40
CA GLU A 306 -18.95 11.05 4.55
C GLU A 306 -18.67 12.11 5.64
N SER A 307 -17.39 12.42 5.89
CA SER A 307 -16.98 13.46 6.84
C SER A 307 -17.22 14.91 6.39
N THR A 308 -17.53 15.13 5.10
CA THR A 308 -17.92 16.45 4.56
C THR A 308 -19.43 16.67 4.54
N ILE A 309 -20.22 15.67 4.95
CA ILE A 309 -21.60 15.91 5.35
C ILE A 309 -21.53 16.73 6.64
N GLU A 310 -22.02 17.98 6.61
CA GLU A 310 -22.10 18.80 7.84
C GLU A 310 -22.71 17.94 8.95
N PRO A 311 -21.98 17.71 10.07
CA PRO A 311 -22.55 16.97 11.17
C PRO A 311 -23.82 17.73 11.55
N LYS A 312 -24.97 17.05 11.55
CA LYS A 312 -26.15 17.59 12.23
C LYS A 312 -25.72 17.78 13.67
N ILE A 313 -25.37 19.02 14.04
CA ILE A 313 -24.98 19.36 15.40
C ILE A 313 -26.22 19.09 16.26
N GLN A 314 -26.28 17.91 16.86
CA GLN A 314 -27.23 17.61 17.90
C GLN A 314 -26.87 18.49 19.09
N GLN A 315 -27.89 19.09 19.70
CA GLN A 315 -27.72 19.82 20.94
C GLN A 315 -28.20 18.95 22.09
N VAL A 316 -27.44 18.89 23.16
CA VAL A 316 -27.84 18.26 24.42
C VAL A 316 -27.82 19.30 25.53
N GLU A 317 -28.80 19.26 26.43
CA GLU A 317 -28.78 20.04 27.66
C GLU A 317 -28.22 19.19 28.80
N ILE A 318 -27.14 19.65 29.42
CA ILE A 318 -26.53 19.04 30.60
C ILE A 318 -26.50 20.11 31.68
N ASP A 319 -27.12 19.84 32.84
CA ASP A 319 -27.22 20.77 33.98
C ASP A 319 -27.76 22.18 33.60
N GLY A 320 -28.72 22.23 32.66
CA GLY A 320 -29.34 23.48 32.20
C GLY A 320 -28.48 24.32 31.25
N GLN A 321 -27.37 23.76 30.75
CA GLN A 321 -26.51 24.39 29.75
C GLN A 321 -26.54 23.57 28.45
N SER A 322 -26.75 24.24 27.32
CA SER A 322 -26.80 23.61 26.00
C SER A 322 -25.40 23.44 25.41
N TYR A 323 -25.10 22.23 24.94
CA TYR A 323 -23.84 21.86 24.31
C TYR A 323 -24.06 21.31 22.91
N ALA A 324 -23.17 21.67 21.99
CA ALA A 324 -23.06 21.01 20.69
C ALA A 324 -22.43 19.62 20.88
N VAL A 325 -23.10 18.58 20.40
CA VAL A 325 -22.63 17.19 20.45
C VAL A 325 -21.84 16.89 19.19
N ILE A 326 -20.64 16.34 19.38
CA ILE A 326 -19.82 15.72 18.34
C ILE A 326 -19.74 14.24 18.67
N HIS A 327 -20.08 13.36 17.73
CA HIS A 327 -19.86 11.93 17.94
C HIS A 327 -18.36 11.63 17.86
N ALA A 328 -17.85 10.83 18.79
CA ALA A 328 -16.43 10.50 18.83
C ALA A 328 -15.95 9.76 17.56
N ASP A 329 -16.86 9.05 16.87
CA ASP A 329 -16.59 8.40 15.60
C ASP A 329 -16.33 9.42 14.47
N ASP A 330 -16.84 10.65 14.57
CA ASP A 330 -16.66 11.75 13.60
C ASP A 330 -15.36 12.56 13.84
N LEU A 331 -14.64 12.30 14.94
CA LEU A 331 -13.39 12.98 15.26
C LEU A 331 -12.22 12.31 14.51
N VAL A 332 -11.56 13.09 13.64
CA VAL A 332 -10.30 12.71 12.98
C VAL A 332 -9.28 12.21 14.04
N GLN A 333 -8.58 11.13 13.74
CA GLN A 333 -7.70 10.37 14.65
C GLN A 333 -6.68 11.25 15.43
N LYS A 334 -6.19 12.33 14.81
CA LYS A 334 -5.27 13.32 15.43
C LYS A 334 -5.90 14.11 16.59
N ASN A 335 -7.24 14.23 16.61
CA ASN A 335 -8.01 14.84 17.68
C ASN A 335 -8.43 13.84 18.78
N ARG A 336 -8.30 12.52 18.55
CA ARG A 336 -8.65 11.50 19.56
C ARG A 336 -7.74 11.55 20.78
N ASN A 337 -6.47 11.88 20.60
CA ASN A 337 -5.50 12.02 21.68
C ASN A 337 -5.73 13.27 22.57
N SER A 338 -6.67 14.15 22.20
CA SER A 338 -7.03 15.36 22.97
C SER A 338 -8.35 15.22 23.75
N ILE A 339 -9.01 14.05 23.73
CA ILE A 339 -10.34 13.84 24.35
C ILE A 339 -10.26 13.55 25.86
N MET A 340 -9.21 14.01 26.55
CA MET A 340 -9.09 13.92 28.02
C MET A 340 -9.88 15.02 28.73
N GLY A 341 -11.16 15.18 28.36
CA GLY A 341 -12.09 16.14 28.94
C GLY A 341 -12.79 15.60 30.19
N LYS A 342 -13.17 16.49 31.10
CA LYS A 342 -14.03 16.16 32.25
C LYS A 342 -15.34 15.53 31.75
N VAL A 343 -15.73 14.39 32.31
CA VAL A 343 -17.06 13.79 32.09
C VAL A 343 -18.12 14.74 32.64
N LEU A 344 -19.10 15.09 31.81
CA LEU A 344 -20.18 16.03 32.14
C LEU A 344 -21.49 15.29 32.42
N ALA A 345 -21.80 14.22 31.69
CA ALA A 345 -22.98 13.40 31.91
C ALA A 345 -22.74 11.95 31.47
N VAL A 346 -23.45 11.01 32.11
CA VAL A 346 -23.49 9.60 31.74
C VAL A 346 -24.96 9.22 31.57
N GLU A 347 -25.32 8.80 30.37
CA GLU A 347 -26.65 8.31 29.99
C GLU A 347 -26.58 6.83 29.62
N PRO A 348 -27.71 6.09 29.59
CA PRO A 348 -27.72 4.66 29.30
C PRO A 348 -27.00 4.26 28.00
N ASN A 349 -26.99 5.15 27.00
CA ASN A 349 -26.42 4.88 25.68
C ASN A 349 -25.25 5.81 25.31
N ALA A 350 -24.83 6.73 26.18
CA ALA A 350 -23.80 7.72 25.87
C ALA A 350 -23.06 8.25 27.10
N ILE A 351 -21.74 8.47 26.98
CA ILE A 351 -20.95 9.26 27.94
C ILE A 351 -20.56 10.57 27.27
N TYR A 352 -20.79 11.71 27.92
CA TYR A 352 -20.44 13.02 27.37
C TYR A 352 -19.23 13.61 28.10
N THR A 353 -18.18 13.97 27.35
CA THR A 353 -16.98 14.65 27.89
C THR A 353 -16.83 16.04 27.30
N LYS A 354 -16.38 17.01 28.11
CA LYS A 354 -16.13 18.37 27.61
C LYS A 354 -15.09 18.36 26.48
N PHE A 355 -15.43 18.97 25.34
CA PHE A 355 -14.58 19.04 24.15
C PHE A 355 -14.51 20.49 23.66
N GLY A 356 -13.48 21.23 24.08
CA GLY A 356 -13.15 22.55 23.53
C GLY A 356 -14.33 23.53 23.38
N LYS A 357 -14.17 24.45 22.41
CA LYS A 357 -15.19 25.40 21.97
C LYS A 357 -15.25 25.42 20.45
N ASN A 358 -16.44 25.66 19.88
CA ASN A 358 -16.61 25.81 18.44
C ASN A 358 -16.03 27.15 17.93
N ALA A 359 -16.07 27.39 16.61
CA ALA A 359 -15.60 28.64 15.99
C ALA A 359 -16.31 29.90 16.53
N ASP A 360 -17.52 29.75 17.06
CA ASP A 360 -18.31 30.82 17.68
C ASP A 360 -18.08 30.94 19.21
N GLY A 361 -17.13 30.18 19.77
CA GLY A 361 -16.78 30.22 21.19
C GLY A 361 -17.73 29.48 22.14
N ARG A 362 -18.66 28.68 21.62
CA ARG A 362 -19.60 27.83 22.40
C ARG A 362 -18.92 26.54 22.83
N ASP A 363 -19.11 26.13 24.08
CA ASP A 363 -18.59 24.86 24.60
C ASP A 363 -19.20 23.68 23.82
N GLN A 364 -18.37 22.70 23.44
CA GLN A 364 -18.83 21.46 22.81
C GLN A 364 -18.58 20.26 23.73
N VAL A 365 -19.25 19.15 23.43
CA VAL A 365 -19.08 17.87 24.11
C VAL A 365 -18.88 16.75 23.10
N ALA A 366 -18.01 15.80 23.44
CA ALA A 366 -17.86 14.55 22.69
C ALA A 366 -18.74 13.47 23.33
N ALA A 367 -19.55 12.79 22.52
CA ALA A 367 -20.37 11.66 22.94
C ALA A 367 -19.67 10.32 22.62
N HIS A 368 -19.53 9.47 23.63
CA HIS A 368 -18.86 8.18 23.56
C HIS A 368 -19.87 7.04 23.74
N ASN A 369 -19.71 5.96 22.97
CA ASN A 369 -20.52 4.74 23.14
C ASN A 369 -19.98 3.92 24.33
N PRO A 370 -20.78 3.70 25.39
CA PRO A 370 -20.39 2.91 26.56
C PRO A 370 -19.86 1.50 26.23
N ALA A 371 -20.38 0.87 25.18
CA ALA A 371 -19.99 -0.49 24.75
C ALA A 371 -18.66 -0.55 23.99
N LYS A 372 -18.12 0.59 23.55
CA LYS A 372 -16.83 0.68 22.83
C LYS A 372 -15.68 1.16 23.73
N LEU A 373 -15.92 1.38 25.03
CA LEU A 373 -14.95 2.00 25.95
C LEU A 373 -13.83 1.07 26.45
N ASP A 374 -13.88 -0.23 26.13
CA ASP A 374 -12.81 -1.19 26.48
C ASP A 374 -11.50 -0.98 25.68
N ALA A 375 -11.46 -0.03 24.75
CA ALA A 375 -10.34 0.21 23.84
C ALA A 375 -9.69 1.61 23.95
N ILE A 376 -9.83 2.32 25.08
CA ILE A 376 -9.09 3.58 25.31
C ILE A 376 -7.88 3.31 26.22
N PRO A 377 -6.63 3.45 25.72
CA PRO A 377 -5.45 3.35 26.57
C PRO A 377 -5.46 4.46 27.61
N ALA A 378 -5.48 4.07 28.88
CA ALA A 378 -5.28 4.92 30.06
C ALA A 378 -6.27 6.10 30.18
N ILE A 379 -7.43 5.83 30.80
CA ILE A 379 -8.02 6.79 31.74
C ILE A 379 -6.92 7.07 32.76
N GLY A 380 -6.32 8.26 32.70
CA GLY A 380 -5.36 8.74 33.68
C GLY A 380 -5.95 8.58 35.08
N SER A 381 -5.40 7.60 35.81
CA SER A 381 -5.40 7.50 37.26
C SER A 381 -6.74 7.61 38.01
N PHE A 382 -7.87 7.07 37.55
CA PHE A 382 -9.01 6.71 38.43
C PHE A 382 -9.86 5.53 37.92
N SER A 383 -10.07 4.56 38.82
CA SER A 383 -11.27 3.72 39.04
C SER A 383 -11.70 2.64 38.04
N THR A 384 -11.55 1.37 38.45
CA THR A 384 -12.34 0.22 37.96
C THR A 384 -13.83 0.38 38.30
N ILE A 385 -14.71 0.01 37.38
CA ILE A 385 -16.17 -0.05 37.60
C ILE A 385 -16.51 -1.47 38.08
N ASN A 386 -17.00 -1.61 39.31
CA ASN A 386 -17.55 -2.88 39.81
C ASN A 386 -19.07 -2.86 39.67
N TYR A 387 -19.60 -3.82 38.91
CA TYR A 387 -21.04 -4.06 38.76
C TYR A 387 -21.53 -5.07 39.80
N GLY A 388 -22.57 -4.71 40.56
CA GLY A 388 -23.29 -5.62 41.45
C GLY A 388 -24.20 -6.58 40.67
N SER A 389 -24.67 -7.66 41.33
CA SER A 389 -25.60 -8.64 40.75
C SER A 389 -27.01 -8.10 40.46
N ASP A 390 -27.27 -6.84 40.80
CA ASP A 390 -28.45 -6.05 40.48
C ASP A 390 -28.26 -5.15 39.24
N GLY A 391 -27.07 -5.16 38.63
CA GLY A 391 -26.71 -4.33 37.48
C GLY A 391 -26.31 -2.90 37.83
N LEU A 392 -26.08 -2.57 39.12
CA LEU A 392 -25.65 -1.24 39.55
C LEU A 392 -24.11 -1.15 39.65
N GLY A 393 -23.49 -0.19 38.97
CA GLY A 393 -22.05 0.08 39.02
C GLY A 393 -21.68 1.14 40.05
N LYS A 394 -20.64 0.92 40.86
CA LYS A 394 -20.06 1.94 41.77
C LYS A 394 -18.68 2.39 41.29
N LEU A 395 -18.48 3.71 41.20
CA LEU A 395 -17.17 4.35 41.06
C LEU A 395 -16.56 4.58 42.45
N LEU A 396 -15.44 3.93 42.75
CA LEU A 396 -14.68 4.16 43.98
C LEU A 396 -13.53 5.14 43.71
N GLY A 397 -13.52 6.28 44.42
CA GLY A 397 -12.40 7.23 44.42
C GLY A 397 -11.38 6.90 45.50
N ASN A 398 -10.09 7.17 45.25
CA ASN A 398 -9.07 7.14 46.30
C ASN A 398 -9.32 8.26 47.34
N ALA A 399 -8.91 7.98 48.59
CA ALA A 399 -9.27 8.65 49.84
C ALA A 399 -8.94 10.17 49.99
N GLN A 400 -8.68 10.90 48.91
CA GLN A 400 -8.43 12.35 48.94
C GLN A 400 -9.37 13.19 48.06
N SER A 401 -10.30 12.58 47.34
CA SER A 401 -11.28 13.30 46.53
C SER A 401 -12.64 13.31 47.24
N LYS A 402 -13.17 14.50 47.53
CA LYS A 402 -14.53 14.67 48.09
C LYS A 402 -15.53 14.00 47.14
N THR A 403 -16.10 12.90 47.60
CA THR A 403 -17.18 12.14 46.95
C THR A 403 -18.35 13.08 46.70
N LYS A 404 -18.66 13.35 45.42
CA LYS A 404 -20.01 13.76 45.04
C LYS A 404 -20.80 12.47 44.80
N GLU A 405 -21.63 12.10 45.76
CA GLU A 405 -22.69 11.13 45.53
C GLU A 405 -23.70 11.77 44.56
N GLN A 406 -23.76 11.28 43.33
CA GLN A 406 -24.92 11.47 42.49
C GLN A 406 -25.52 10.10 42.22
N ARG A 407 -26.70 9.87 42.79
CA ARG A 407 -27.58 8.74 42.48
C ARG A 407 -28.15 8.98 41.10
N ILE A 408 -28.04 7.97 40.23
CA ILE A 408 -28.75 7.93 38.95
C ILE A 408 -29.75 6.77 39.09
N GLU A 409 -31.03 7.11 39.11
CA GLU A 409 -32.13 6.14 38.98
C GLU A 409 -32.35 5.83 37.49
N ARG A 410 -32.94 4.67 37.22
CA ARG A 410 -33.02 4.02 35.90
C ARG A 410 -33.75 4.82 34.83
#